data_AF-N1PK85-F1
#
_entry.id   AF-N1PK85-F1
#
_cell.length_a   1.000
_cell.length_b   1.000
_cell.length_c   1.000
_cell.angle_alpha   90.00
_cell.angle_beta   90.00
_cell.angle_gamma   90.00
#
_symmetry.space_group_name_H-M   'P 1'
#
loop_
_entity.id
_entity.type
_entity.pdbx_description
1 polymer ?
#
loop_
_entity_poly.entity_id
_entity_poly.type
_entity_poly.pdbx_seq_one_letter_code
_entity_poly.pdbx_strand_id
1 'polypeptide(L)'
;MLLIGARGSGKTALIDSILREQTTKHPDDFHTVRLSGFSHTDDRIALHEIWRQLGREMDLEDDEGNSKNYADTMSKLLALLSHSAETGTDQPEQVTKSVIFVLDEFELFATHPRQTLLYNLFDIAQSRKAPIAVLGLTTRIDVAESLEKRVKSRFSHRYVHLSLAKSLQGFQQVCESPCSRHLRHLYTTTKSIPDFLATLTIACATMPVAAPASSENLYDHFTSSFTHPPLQPPDSKLSLLSSLSTLQLALLICAARLTNIYNTEVISFALAYEEYKVLASKAKLQASAAGAMQGAGSRVWGKEVAKGAWDELVESGLVMQEGRSGGKEVARVDVGLEEIGMSGIELGTWGRWCREI
;
A
#
# COMPACT_ATOMS: atom_id res chain seq x y z
N MET A 1 3.09 21.61 -13.55
CA MET A 1 3.05 20.36 -14.35
C MET A 1 2.63 19.22 -13.45
N LEU A 2 1.83 18.27 -13.94
CA LEU A 2 1.42 17.09 -13.17
C LEU A 2 2.00 15.81 -13.78
N LEU A 3 2.66 15.01 -12.95
CA LEU A 3 3.14 13.67 -13.29
C LEU A 3 2.13 12.65 -12.76
N ILE A 4 1.52 11.89 -13.66
CA ILE A 4 0.46 10.92 -13.35
C ILE A 4 0.99 9.53 -13.61
N GLY A 5 0.88 8.62 -12.65
CA GLY A 5 1.22 7.22 -12.86
C GLY A 5 0.87 6.34 -11.66
N ALA A 6 0.75 5.04 -11.89
CA ALA A 6 0.47 4.07 -10.83
C ALA A 6 1.50 4.14 -9.69
N ARG A 7 1.14 3.65 -8.49
CA ARG A 7 2.11 3.47 -7.41
C ARG A 7 3.22 2.52 -7.86
N GLY A 8 4.46 2.79 -7.47
CA GLY A 8 5.62 2.01 -7.91
C GLY A 8 6.11 2.28 -9.33
N SER A 9 5.52 3.23 -10.08
CA SER A 9 5.98 3.59 -11.43
C SER A 9 7.26 4.44 -11.48
N GLY A 10 7.91 4.69 -10.33
CA GLY A 10 9.16 5.45 -10.26
C GLY A 10 9.01 6.97 -10.45
N LYS A 11 7.82 7.55 -10.25
CA LYS A 11 7.58 9.01 -10.34
C LYS A 11 8.62 9.84 -9.59
N THR A 12 8.77 9.55 -8.30
CA THR A 12 9.69 10.27 -7.41
C THR A 12 11.14 10.01 -7.79
N ALA A 13 11.50 8.76 -8.10
CA ALA A 13 12.85 8.41 -8.54
C ALA A 13 13.27 9.14 -9.84
N LEU A 14 12.34 9.33 -10.77
CA LEU A 14 12.57 10.10 -12.00
C LEU A 14 12.85 11.58 -11.68
N ILE A 15 12.04 12.21 -10.82
CA ILE A 15 12.26 13.59 -10.41
C ILE A 15 13.58 13.72 -9.66
N ASP A 16 13.86 12.84 -8.70
CA ASP A 16 15.09 12.87 -7.91
C ASP A 16 16.33 12.67 -8.78
N SER A 17 16.27 11.81 -9.79
CA SER A 17 17.37 11.64 -10.77
C SER A 17 17.64 12.93 -11.56
N ILE A 18 16.58 13.56 -12.08
CA ILE A 18 16.68 14.83 -12.81
C ILE A 18 17.22 15.94 -11.90
N LEU A 19 16.67 16.06 -10.68
CA LEU A 19 17.12 17.06 -9.72
C LEU A 19 18.59 16.86 -9.35
N ARG A 20 19.05 15.63 -9.11
CA ARG A 20 20.46 15.33 -8.84
C ARG A 20 21.38 15.73 -10.00
N GLU A 21 20.97 15.42 -11.24
CA GLU A 21 21.73 15.81 -12.42
C GLU A 21 21.81 17.34 -12.54
N GLN A 22 20.70 18.04 -12.30
CA GLN A 22 20.66 19.50 -12.36
C GLN A 22 21.42 20.16 -11.22
N THR A 23 21.36 19.62 -9.99
CA THR A 23 22.15 20.16 -8.85
C THR A 23 23.65 20.00 -9.09
N THR A 24 24.07 18.96 -9.81
CA THR A 24 25.49 18.76 -10.18
C THR A 24 25.94 19.81 -11.21
N LYS A 25 25.07 20.19 -12.14
CA LYS A 25 25.36 21.18 -13.19
C LYS A 25 25.20 22.63 -12.71
N HIS A 26 24.24 22.85 -11.82
CA HIS A 26 23.74 24.17 -11.40
C HIS A 26 23.43 24.16 -9.88
N PRO A 27 24.46 24.17 -9.01
CA PRO A 27 24.25 24.01 -7.56
C PRO A 27 23.59 25.21 -6.89
N ASP A 28 23.82 26.44 -7.39
CA ASP A 28 23.36 27.68 -6.75
C ASP A 28 22.18 28.36 -7.46
N ASP A 29 21.73 27.84 -8.61
CA ASP A 29 20.73 28.50 -9.46
C ASP A 29 19.29 28.21 -9.01
N PHE A 30 19.06 27.15 -8.22
CA PHE A 30 17.72 26.77 -7.79
C PHE A 30 17.64 26.17 -6.38
N HIS A 31 16.48 26.34 -5.76
CA HIS A 31 16.10 25.70 -4.50
C HIS A 31 14.96 24.71 -4.74
N THR A 32 15.04 23.52 -4.14
CA THR A 32 13.98 22.51 -4.20
C THR A 32 13.20 22.47 -2.91
N VAL A 33 11.88 22.60 -2.99
CA VAL A 33 10.96 22.46 -1.87
C VAL A 33 10.10 21.22 -2.09
N ARG A 34 10.12 20.28 -1.14
CA ARG A 34 9.36 19.03 -1.20
C ARG A 34 8.28 19.01 -0.14
N LEU A 35 7.03 18.79 -0.55
CA LEU A 35 5.90 18.65 0.34
C LEU A 35 5.20 17.33 0.04
N SER A 36 4.94 16.52 1.07
CA SER A 36 4.09 15.33 0.96
C SER A 36 2.69 15.61 1.48
N GLY A 37 1.67 15.22 0.72
CA GLY A 37 0.28 15.33 1.13
C GLY A 37 -0.10 14.46 2.33
N PHE A 38 0.71 13.44 2.67
CA PHE A 38 0.48 12.65 3.88
C PHE A 38 0.90 13.39 5.15
N SER A 39 2.01 14.11 5.10
CA SER A 39 2.54 14.84 6.26
C SER A 39 1.88 16.21 6.42
N HIS A 40 1.57 16.87 5.30
CA HIS A 40 1.02 18.23 5.29
C HIS A 40 -0.49 18.18 5.08
N THR A 41 -1.22 17.81 6.13
CA THR A 41 -2.69 17.68 6.10
C THR A 41 -3.43 19.02 6.09
N ASP A 42 -2.74 20.12 6.40
CA ASP A 42 -3.28 21.48 6.40
C ASP A 42 -2.31 22.43 5.68
N ASP A 43 -2.87 23.47 5.04
CA ASP A 43 -2.11 24.51 4.33
C ASP A 43 -1.15 25.25 5.27
N ARG A 44 -1.50 25.36 6.57
CA ARG A 44 -0.62 25.97 7.59
C ARG A 44 0.68 25.20 7.78
N ILE A 45 0.59 23.89 7.93
CA ILE A 45 1.75 23.00 8.11
C ILE A 45 2.59 23.01 6.83
N ALA A 46 1.94 22.97 5.66
CA ALA A 46 2.63 23.06 4.37
C ALA A 46 3.43 24.36 4.25
N LEU A 47 2.85 25.50 4.62
CA LEU A 47 3.52 26.79 4.56
C LEU A 47 4.68 26.89 5.55
N HIS A 48 4.52 26.37 6.76
CA HIS A 48 5.60 26.31 7.73
C HIS A 48 6.77 25.47 7.22
N GLU A 49 6.49 24.34 6.57
CA GLU A 49 7.53 23.51 5.96
C GLU A 49 8.21 24.20 4.76
N ILE A 50 7.44 24.90 3.91
CA ILE A 50 8.02 25.72 2.82
C ILE A 50 8.98 26.75 3.41
N TRP A 51 8.59 27.41 4.50
CA TRP A 51 9.44 28.35 5.23
C TRP A 51 10.72 27.68 5.72
N ARG A 52 10.61 26.54 6.39
CA ARG A 52 11.76 25.79 6.91
C ARG A 52 12.73 25.32 5.83
N GLN A 53 12.22 24.97 4.64
CA GLN A 53 13.05 24.50 3.53
C GLN A 53 13.70 25.64 2.73
N LEU A 54 13.06 26.81 2.66
CA LEU A 54 13.58 27.99 1.93
C LEU A 54 14.44 28.90 2.82
N GLY A 55 14.05 29.10 4.07
CA GLY A 55 14.81 29.80 5.09
C GLY A 55 15.56 28.78 5.94
N ARG A 56 16.84 28.56 5.64
CA ARG A 56 17.75 27.90 6.59
C ARG A 56 17.71 28.69 7.90
N GLU A 57 17.04 28.13 8.89
CA GLU A 57 16.96 28.63 10.28
C GLU A 57 16.48 30.08 10.41
N MET A 58 15.16 30.27 10.47
CA MET A 58 14.59 31.42 11.17
C MET A 58 13.80 30.92 12.36
N ASP A 59 14.22 31.30 13.57
CA ASP A 59 13.41 31.29 14.78
C ASP A 59 12.12 32.07 14.48
N LEU A 60 11.02 31.34 14.32
CA LEU A 60 9.70 31.93 14.38
C LEU A 60 9.20 31.67 15.80
N GLU A 61 9.40 32.68 16.66
CA GLU A 61 8.64 32.80 17.90
C GLU A 61 7.14 32.72 17.56
N ASP A 62 6.43 31.88 18.32
CA ASP A 62 5.01 31.58 18.20
C ASP A 62 4.14 32.85 18.20
N ASP A 63 3.86 33.43 17.03
CA ASP A 63 2.78 34.42 16.88
C ASP A 63 1.56 33.72 16.28
N GLU A 64 0.79 33.05 17.16
CA GLU A 64 -0.46 32.31 16.93
C GLU A 64 -1.63 33.15 16.33
N GLY A 65 -1.37 34.36 15.83
CA GLY A 65 -2.40 35.38 15.64
C GLY A 65 -2.94 35.66 14.24
N ASN A 66 -2.26 35.33 13.13
CA ASN A 66 -2.60 36.00 11.85
C ASN A 66 -2.91 35.11 10.65
N SER A 67 -4.09 34.49 10.68
CA SER A 67 -4.69 33.70 9.59
C SER A 67 -5.03 34.48 8.29
N LYS A 68 -4.64 35.75 8.13
CA LYS A 68 -5.10 36.59 7.00
C LYS A 68 -4.10 36.88 5.90
N ASN A 69 -2.85 36.43 5.98
CA ASN A 69 -1.85 36.80 4.98
C ASN A 69 -1.00 35.66 4.42
N TYR A 70 -1.59 34.49 4.13
CA TYR A 70 -0.88 33.36 3.50
C TYR A 70 -0.33 33.68 2.10
N ALA A 71 -1.09 34.43 1.30
CA ALA A 71 -0.65 34.88 -0.03
C ALA A 71 0.46 35.92 0.07
N ASP A 72 0.34 36.83 1.05
CA ASP A 72 1.35 37.86 1.30
C ASP A 72 2.62 37.29 1.94
N THR A 73 2.54 36.27 2.79
CA THR A 73 3.73 35.58 3.33
C THR A 73 4.45 34.80 2.25
N MET A 74 3.74 34.08 1.38
CA MET A 74 4.34 33.41 0.21
C MET A 74 4.98 34.42 -0.75
N SER A 75 4.26 35.51 -1.06
CA SER A 75 4.75 36.56 -1.95
C SER A 75 5.94 37.30 -1.35
N LYS A 76 5.92 37.59 -0.04
CA LYS A 76 7.05 38.19 0.69
C LYS A 76 8.26 37.25 0.69
N LEU A 77 8.08 35.96 0.91
CA LEU A 77 9.17 34.99 0.92
C LEU A 77 9.83 34.90 -0.47
N LEU A 78 9.03 34.76 -1.52
CA LEU A 78 9.55 34.73 -2.88
C LEU A 78 10.15 36.07 -3.30
N ALA A 79 9.60 37.20 -2.81
CA ALA A 79 10.19 38.52 -3.00
C ALA A 79 11.54 38.66 -2.29
N LEU A 80 11.70 38.11 -1.09
CA LEU A 80 13.00 38.08 -0.39
C LEU A 80 14.02 37.23 -1.15
N LEU A 81 13.59 36.10 -1.72
CA LEU A 81 14.46 35.29 -2.59
C LEU A 81 14.80 35.99 -3.91
N SER A 82 13.91 36.83 -4.44
CA SER A 82 14.20 37.65 -5.63
C SER A 82 15.00 38.92 -5.33
N HIS A 83 15.04 39.40 -4.08
CA HIS A 83 15.69 40.65 -3.67
C HIS A 83 16.85 40.49 -2.66
N SER A 84 17.25 39.26 -2.31
CA SER A 84 18.43 38.98 -1.47
C SER A 84 19.77 39.45 -2.06
N ALA A 85 19.76 40.07 -3.25
CA ALA A 85 20.90 40.70 -3.91
C ALA A 85 21.31 42.07 -3.32
N GLU A 86 20.55 42.68 -2.39
CA GLU A 86 20.83 44.06 -1.94
C GLU A 86 21.62 44.21 -0.63
N THR A 87 22.04 43.12 0.04
CA THR A 87 22.82 43.23 1.28
C THR A 87 24.22 42.62 1.14
N GLY A 88 25.08 43.29 0.36
CA GLY A 88 26.53 43.06 0.44
C GLY A 88 27.28 43.21 -0.88
N THR A 89 27.76 44.43 -1.15
CA THR A 89 28.90 44.78 -2.02
C THR A 89 28.83 44.43 -3.52
N ASP A 90 28.58 45.47 -4.32
CA ASP A 90 29.08 45.75 -5.69
C ASP A 90 29.76 44.61 -6.47
N GLN A 91 28.96 43.65 -6.95
CA GLN A 91 29.21 42.97 -8.22
C GLN A 91 27.91 42.85 -9.03
N PRO A 92 27.93 43.08 -10.35
CA PRO A 92 26.74 43.07 -11.17
C PRO A 92 26.28 41.63 -11.47
N GLU A 93 24.96 41.44 -11.58
CA GLU A 93 24.32 40.25 -12.16
C GLU A 93 24.42 38.92 -11.36
N GLN A 94 23.96 38.93 -10.10
CA GLN A 94 23.54 37.68 -9.45
C GLN A 94 22.14 37.29 -9.93
N VAL A 95 22.07 36.17 -10.67
CA VAL A 95 20.87 35.56 -11.22
C VAL A 95 19.88 35.26 -10.10
N THR A 96 18.60 35.64 -10.28
CA THR A 96 17.54 35.32 -9.33
C THR A 96 17.41 33.79 -9.19
N LYS A 97 17.55 33.28 -7.97
CA LYS A 97 17.44 31.84 -7.71
C LYS A 97 16.02 31.38 -7.99
N SER A 98 15.89 30.30 -8.77
CA SER A 98 14.59 29.70 -9.10
C SER A 98 14.13 28.76 -8.00
N VAL A 99 12.81 28.61 -7.79
CA VAL A 99 12.28 27.68 -6.76
C VAL A 99 11.45 26.58 -7.42
N ILE A 100 11.80 25.33 -7.14
CA ILE A 100 11.10 24.15 -7.64
C ILE A 100 10.31 23.52 -6.50
N PHE A 101 8.98 23.58 -6.57
CA PHE A 101 8.07 22.90 -5.66
C PHE A 101 7.75 21.50 -6.20
N VAL A 102 7.98 20.47 -5.38
CA VAL A 102 7.57 19.10 -5.63
C VAL A 102 6.49 18.73 -4.61
N LEU A 103 5.28 18.48 -5.10
CA LEU A 103 4.11 18.11 -4.31
C LEU A 103 3.85 16.61 -4.50
N ASP A 104 4.27 15.80 -3.53
CA ASP A 104 3.98 14.37 -3.47
C ASP A 104 2.54 14.14 -2.99
N GLU A 105 1.84 13.16 -3.57
CA GLU A 105 0.42 12.88 -3.34
C GLU A 105 -0.48 14.13 -3.55
N PHE A 106 -0.34 14.74 -4.72
CA PHE A 106 -1.06 15.96 -5.11
C PHE A 106 -2.58 15.87 -4.89
N GLU A 107 -3.18 14.68 -5.03
CA GLU A 107 -4.60 14.46 -4.76
C GLU A 107 -5.04 14.84 -3.33
N LEU A 108 -4.16 14.75 -2.35
CA LEU A 108 -4.48 15.09 -0.95
C LEU A 108 -4.55 16.61 -0.77
N PHE A 109 -3.66 17.39 -1.40
CA PHE A 109 -3.76 18.84 -1.41
C PHE A 109 -5.03 19.36 -2.10
N ALA A 110 -5.57 18.62 -3.06
CA ALA A 110 -6.86 18.95 -3.68
C ALA A 110 -8.06 18.75 -2.72
N THR A 111 -7.90 17.96 -1.66
CA THR A 111 -8.93 17.78 -0.62
C THR A 111 -8.93 18.87 0.44
N HIS A 112 -7.89 19.71 0.51
CA HIS A 112 -7.80 20.80 1.48
C HIS A 112 -8.94 21.81 1.28
N PRO A 113 -9.47 22.38 2.39
CA PRO A 113 -10.54 23.36 2.29
C PRO A 113 -10.07 24.58 1.50
N ARG A 114 -10.84 24.97 0.47
CA ARG A 114 -10.58 26.15 -0.38
C ARG A 114 -9.28 26.08 -1.20
N GLN A 115 -8.52 24.98 -1.17
CA GLN A 115 -7.32 24.76 -1.98
C GLN A 115 -6.38 25.99 -2.04
N THR A 116 -6.15 26.63 -0.89
CA THR A 116 -5.54 27.97 -0.84
C THR A 116 -4.06 27.92 -1.22
N LEU A 117 -3.33 26.90 -0.74
CA LEU A 117 -1.95 26.66 -1.13
C LEU A 117 -1.80 26.49 -2.65
N LEU A 118 -2.61 25.61 -3.25
CA LEU A 118 -2.58 25.33 -4.69
C LEU A 118 -2.93 26.57 -5.53
N TYR A 119 -3.94 27.32 -5.08
CA TYR A 119 -4.31 28.60 -5.69
C TYR A 119 -3.12 29.56 -5.72
N ASN A 120 -2.45 29.76 -4.58
CA ASN A 120 -1.33 30.69 -4.45
C ASN A 120 -0.14 30.25 -5.31
N LEU A 121 0.27 28.98 -5.24
CA LEU A 121 1.38 28.46 -6.02
C LEU A 121 1.12 28.58 -7.54
N PHE A 122 -0.09 28.27 -8.01
CA PHE A 122 -0.41 28.39 -9.43
C PHE A 122 -0.60 29.85 -9.88
N ASP A 123 -1.15 30.72 -9.04
CA ASP A 123 -1.28 32.15 -9.35
C ASP A 123 0.09 32.81 -9.48
N ILE A 124 1.05 32.47 -8.61
CA ILE A 124 2.42 32.98 -8.67
C ILE A 124 3.14 32.43 -9.90
N ALA A 125 3.00 31.14 -10.20
CA ALA A 125 3.60 30.52 -11.38
C ALA A 125 3.05 31.11 -12.69
N GLN A 126 1.76 31.46 -12.72
CA GLN A 126 1.13 32.05 -13.90
C GLN A 126 1.44 33.55 -14.06
N SER A 127 1.46 34.30 -12.95
CA SER A 127 1.72 35.75 -12.95
C SER A 127 3.19 36.10 -13.18
N ARG A 128 4.10 35.11 -13.21
CA ARG A 128 5.55 35.27 -13.43
C ARG A 128 6.21 36.26 -12.47
N LYS A 129 5.62 36.47 -11.28
CA LYS A 129 6.16 37.34 -10.23
C LYS A 129 7.50 36.84 -9.69
N ALA A 130 7.71 35.53 -9.68
CA ALA A 130 8.95 34.87 -9.29
C ALA A 130 9.19 33.65 -10.19
N PRO A 131 10.45 33.27 -10.45
CA PRO A 131 10.79 32.09 -11.23
C PRO A 131 10.52 30.80 -10.42
N ILE A 132 9.24 30.38 -10.38
CA ILE A 132 8.82 29.16 -9.69
C ILE A 132 8.36 28.07 -10.66
N ALA A 133 8.69 26.82 -10.33
CA ALA A 133 8.20 25.64 -11.02
C ALA A 133 7.43 24.76 -10.04
N VAL A 134 6.20 24.38 -10.37
CA VAL A 134 5.38 23.49 -9.53
C VAL A 134 5.19 22.15 -10.22
N LEU A 135 5.67 21.09 -9.58
CA LEU A 135 5.61 19.69 -10.00
C LEU A 135 4.68 18.95 -9.02
N GLY A 136 3.53 18.47 -9.48
CA GLY A 136 2.68 17.61 -8.67
C GLY A 136 2.80 16.15 -9.11
N LEU A 137 3.05 15.26 -8.15
CA LEU A 137 3.04 13.82 -8.35
C LEU A 137 1.71 13.26 -7.87
N THR A 138 1.02 12.53 -8.73
CA THR A 138 -0.26 11.90 -8.36
C THR A 138 -0.38 10.50 -8.91
N THR A 139 -1.21 9.71 -8.23
CA THR A 139 -1.66 8.40 -8.72
C THR A 139 -3.03 8.46 -9.38
N ARG A 140 -3.79 9.53 -9.16
CA ARG A 140 -5.14 9.72 -9.69
C ARG A 140 -5.08 10.35 -11.06
N ILE A 141 -5.75 9.73 -12.04
CA ILE A 141 -5.84 10.25 -13.41
C ILE A 141 -6.73 11.50 -13.44
N ASP A 142 -7.82 11.49 -12.68
CA ASP A 142 -8.86 12.54 -12.72
C ASP A 142 -8.65 13.65 -11.68
N VAL A 143 -7.41 13.81 -11.19
CA VAL A 143 -7.12 14.80 -10.11
C VAL A 143 -7.48 16.24 -10.51
N ALA A 144 -7.47 16.53 -11.82
CA ALA A 144 -7.84 17.83 -12.36
C ALA A 144 -9.34 18.16 -12.25
N GLU A 145 -10.19 17.17 -11.98
CA GLU A 145 -11.62 17.35 -11.69
C GLU A 145 -11.86 17.71 -10.23
N SER A 146 -10.99 17.26 -9.32
CA SER A 146 -11.03 17.62 -7.91
C SER A 146 -10.64 19.09 -7.64
N LEU A 147 -10.02 19.76 -8.62
CA LEU A 147 -9.62 21.16 -8.48
C LEU A 147 -10.81 22.11 -8.65
N GLU A 148 -10.91 23.11 -7.77
CA GLU A 148 -11.89 24.19 -7.89
C GLU A 148 -11.68 24.98 -9.19
N LYS A 149 -12.77 25.53 -9.77
CA LYS A 149 -12.71 26.28 -11.05
C LYS A 149 -11.63 27.37 -11.06
N ARG A 150 -11.44 28.08 -9.94
CA ARG A 150 -10.44 29.16 -9.81
C ARG A 150 -8.99 28.68 -9.78
N VAL A 151 -8.74 27.45 -9.30
CA VAL A 151 -7.41 26.80 -9.26
C VAL A 151 -7.14 26.15 -10.60
N LYS A 152 -8.13 25.40 -11.12
CA LYS A 152 -8.08 24.76 -12.44
C LYS A 152 -7.79 25.75 -13.56
N SER A 153 -8.39 26.94 -13.52
CA SER A 153 -8.13 28.01 -14.50
C SER A 153 -6.67 28.52 -14.51
N ARG A 154 -5.94 28.35 -13.41
CA ARG A 154 -4.54 28.79 -13.26
C ARG A 154 -3.54 27.67 -13.54
N PHE A 155 -4.02 26.44 -13.58
CA PHE A 155 -3.21 25.29 -13.91
C PHE A 155 -2.84 25.28 -15.40
N SER A 156 -1.59 24.95 -15.72
CA SER A 156 -1.08 24.99 -17.09
C SER A 156 -1.60 23.86 -18.00
N HIS A 157 -2.47 22.96 -17.50
CA HIS A 157 -2.98 21.78 -18.22
C HIS A 157 -1.90 20.86 -18.82
N ARG A 158 -0.69 20.86 -18.23
CA ARG A 158 0.43 20.02 -18.68
C ARG A 158 0.50 18.75 -17.83
N TYR A 159 0.27 17.62 -18.48
CA TYR A 159 0.32 16.29 -17.88
C TYR A 159 1.43 15.47 -18.51
N VAL A 160 2.11 14.69 -17.69
CA VAL A 160 3.06 13.67 -18.14
C VAL A 160 2.62 12.35 -17.51
N HIS A 161 2.26 11.39 -18.36
CA HIS A 161 1.83 10.07 -17.92
C HIS A 161 3.01 9.11 -17.88
N LEU A 162 3.32 8.58 -16.69
CA LEU A 162 4.26 7.47 -16.53
C LEU A 162 3.51 6.14 -16.59
N SER A 163 3.62 5.46 -17.72
CA SER A 163 3.13 4.09 -17.86
C SER A 163 4.16 3.08 -17.36
N LEU A 164 3.70 2.00 -16.76
CA LEU A 164 4.51 0.80 -16.51
C LEU A 164 5.02 0.21 -17.84
N ALA A 165 6.05 -0.64 -17.76
CA ALA A 165 6.59 -1.33 -18.93
C ALA A 165 5.49 -2.10 -19.67
N LYS A 166 5.30 -1.79 -20.96
CA LYS A 166 4.26 -2.42 -21.81
C LYS A 166 4.69 -3.74 -22.43
N SER A 167 5.98 -4.04 -22.37
CA SER A 167 6.57 -5.26 -22.91
C SER A 167 7.43 -5.94 -21.85
N LEU A 168 7.46 -7.28 -21.88
CA LEU A 168 8.33 -8.07 -21.04
C LEU A 168 9.80 -7.72 -21.29
N GLN A 169 10.19 -7.48 -22.56
CA GLN A 169 11.55 -7.07 -22.92
C GLN A 169 11.91 -5.73 -22.28
N GLY A 170 11.02 -4.73 -22.31
CA GLY A 170 11.25 -3.45 -21.66
C GLY A 170 11.37 -3.61 -20.13
N PHE A 171 10.57 -4.47 -19.52
CA PHE A 171 10.67 -4.77 -18.10
C PHE A 171 11.99 -5.47 -17.73
N GLN A 172 12.45 -6.42 -18.56
CA GLN A 172 13.73 -7.10 -18.41
C GLN A 172 14.91 -6.15 -18.55
N GLN A 173 14.85 -5.21 -19.50
CA GLN A 173 15.86 -4.17 -19.67
C GLN A 173 15.95 -3.26 -18.44
N VAL A 174 14.82 -2.85 -17.88
CA VAL A 174 14.80 -2.00 -16.67
C VAL A 174 15.36 -2.74 -15.45
N CYS A 175 15.14 -4.05 -15.36
CA CYS A 175 15.57 -4.85 -14.22
C CYS A 175 17.02 -5.37 -14.35
N GLU A 176 17.64 -5.26 -15.53
CA GLU A 176 19.00 -5.72 -15.87
C GLU A 176 19.41 -7.09 -15.28
N SER A 177 18.45 -8.01 -15.06
CA SER A 177 18.71 -9.25 -14.34
C SER A 177 18.56 -10.50 -15.23
N PRO A 178 19.40 -11.52 -15.02
CA PRO A 178 19.34 -12.79 -15.76
C PRO A 178 18.11 -13.65 -15.41
N CYS A 179 17.31 -13.26 -14.43
CA CYS A 179 16.24 -14.08 -13.85
C CYS A 179 14.90 -13.95 -14.60
N SER A 180 14.91 -14.35 -15.87
CA SER A 180 13.78 -14.20 -16.81
C SER A 180 12.47 -14.86 -16.37
N ARG A 181 12.52 -15.99 -15.65
CA ARG A 181 11.32 -16.73 -15.17
C ARG A 181 10.58 -15.96 -14.08
N HIS A 182 11.31 -15.45 -13.08
CA HIS A 182 10.72 -14.68 -11.98
C HIS A 182 10.23 -13.31 -12.48
N LEU A 183 10.99 -12.64 -13.35
CA LEU A 183 10.55 -11.42 -14.02
C LEU A 183 9.27 -11.62 -14.84
N ARG A 184 9.11 -12.76 -15.52
CA ARG A 184 7.88 -13.07 -16.25
C ARG A 184 6.69 -13.22 -15.31
N HIS A 185 6.86 -13.92 -14.19
CA HIS A 185 5.81 -14.06 -13.19
C HIS A 185 5.38 -12.70 -12.63
N LEU A 186 6.34 -11.88 -12.17
CA LEU A 186 6.08 -10.52 -11.68
C LEU A 186 5.45 -9.62 -12.74
N TYR A 187 5.88 -9.72 -13.99
CA TYR A 187 5.27 -8.98 -15.10
C TYR A 187 3.82 -9.40 -15.36
N THR A 188 3.45 -10.65 -15.13
CA THR A 188 2.07 -11.12 -15.30
C THR A 188 1.16 -10.77 -14.12
N THR A 189 1.71 -10.66 -12.92
CA THR A 189 0.94 -10.41 -11.69
C THR A 189 0.89 -8.92 -11.33
N THR A 190 2.02 -8.33 -10.94
CA THR A 190 2.08 -7.00 -10.32
C THR A 190 2.63 -5.89 -11.24
N LYS A 191 3.54 -6.23 -12.17
CA LYS A 191 4.31 -5.29 -13.02
C LYS A 191 5.07 -4.21 -12.22
N SER A 192 5.25 -4.41 -10.92
CA SER A 192 5.89 -3.46 -10.01
C SER A 192 7.39 -3.74 -9.94
N ILE A 193 8.18 -2.70 -10.19
CA ILE A 193 9.64 -2.74 -10.01
C ILE A 193 10.00 -2.83 -8.52
N PRO A 194 9.33 -2.13 -7.58
CA PRO A 194 9.65 -2.25 -6.16
C PRO A 194 9.53 -3.66 -5.60
N ASP A 195 8.54 -4.45 -6.03
CA ASP A 195 8.37 -5.82 -5.55
C ASP A 195 9.50 -6.73 -6.04
N PHE A 196 9.97 -6.51 -7.27
CA PHE A 196 11.16 -7.17 -7.79
C PHE A 196 12.40 -6.84 -6.95
N LEU A 197 12.63 -5.55 -6.65
CA LEU A 197 13.77 -5.12 -5.83
C LEU A 197 13.69 -5.65 -4.39
N ALA A 198 12.49 -5.70 -3.80
CA ALA A 198 12.29 -6.28 -2.47
C ALA A 198 12.66 -7.77 -2.46
N THR A 199 12.27 -8.52 -3.50
CA THR A 199 12.61 -9.94 -3.62
C THR A 199 14.11 -10.14 -3.83
N LEU A 200 14.75 -9.29 -4.65
CA LEU A 200 16.22 -9.30 -4.81
C LEU A 200 16.95 -9.02 -3.50
N THR A 201 16.45 -8.09 -2.69
CA THR A 201 17.10 -7.72 -1.42
C THR A 201 17.24 -8.91 -0.49
N ILE A 202 16.20 -9.75 -0.39
CA ILE A 202 16.23 -10.99 0.40
C ILE A 202 17.27 -11.95 -0.17
N ALA A 203 17.24 -12.19 -1.48
CA ALA A 203 18.17 -13.12 -2.14
C ALA A 203 19.64 -12.70 -1.97
N CYS A 204 19.91 -11.39 -2.03
CA CYS A 204 21.24 -10.82 -1.76
C CYS A 204 21.63 -10.94 -0.27
N ALA A 205 20.69 -10.74 0.65
CA ALA A 205 20.95 -10.82 2.09
C ALA A 205 21.23 -12.25 2.58
N THR A 206 20.63 -13.26 1.93
CA THR A 206 20.79 -14.68 2.30
C THR A 206 21.96 -15.36 1.59
N MET A 207 22.81 -14.60 0.87
CA MET A 207 23.92 -15.17 0.11
C MET A 207 24.88 -15.96 1.03
N PRO A 208 25.21 -17.21 0.68
CA PRO A 208 26.10 -18.02 1.50
C PRO A 208 27.54 -17.50 1.41
N VAL A 209 28.05 -16.99 2.52
CA VAL A 209 29.43 -16.44 2.64
C VAL A 209 30.51 -17.54 2.58
N ALA A 210 30.13 -18.81 2.81
CA ALA A 210 31.08 -19.92 3.01
C ALA A 210 31.34 -20.78 1.77
N ALA A 211 30.56 -20.67 0.70
CA ALA A 211 30.71 -21.49 -0.51
C ALA A 211 31.53 -20.75 -1.58
N PRO A 212 32.34 -21.44 -2.40
CA PRO A 212 32.92 -20.82 -3.58
C PRO A 212 31.78 -20.32 -4.47
N ALA A 213 31.79 -19.02 -4.77
CA ALA A 213 30.80 -18.33 -5.59
C ALA A 213 30.97 -18.73 -7.07
N SER A 214 30.72 -20.00 -7.38
CA SER A 214 30.51 -20.42 -8.76
C SER A 214 29.19 -19.84 -9.26
N SER A 215 29.14 -19.52 -10.56
CA SER A 215 27.94 -18.99 -11.21
C SER A 215 26.72 -19.91 -11.06
N GLU A 216 26.93 -21.22 -10.94
CA GLU A 216 25.88 -22.21 -10.73
C GLU A 216 25.29 -22.14 -9.32
N ASN A 217 26.12 -22.09 -8.27
CA ASN A 217 25.65 -21.95 -6.89
C ASN A 217 24.87 -20.66 -6.67
N LEU A 218 25.30 -19.57 -7.32
CA LEU A 218 24.59 -18.29 -7.30
C LEU A 218 23.23 -18.41 -7.99
N TYR A 219 23.19 -19.00 -9.19
CA TYR A 219 21.95 -19.18 -9.94
C TYR A 219 20.93 -20.04 -9.17
N ASP A 220 21.38 -21.12 -8.55
CA ASP A 220 20.53 -22.00 -7.74
C ASP A 220 20.02 -21.29 -6.48
N HIS A 221 20.86 -20.52 -5.81
CA HIS A 221 20.46 -19.70 -4.65
C HIS A 221 19.43 -18.63 -4.99
N PHE A 222 19.61 -17.93 -6.13
CA PHE A 222 18.63 -16.97 -6.61
C PHE A 222 17.32 -17.68 -6.98
N THR A 223 17.41 -18.81 -7.68
CA THR A 223 16.23 -19.57 -8.11
C THR A 223 15.44 -20.12 -6.92
N SER A 224 16.10 -20.61 -5.87
CA SER A 224 15.43 -21.05 -4.64
C SER A 224 14.84 -19.86 -3.86
N SER A 225 15.60 -18.77 -3.71
CA SER A 225 15.14 -17.56 -3.02
C SER A 225 13.90 -16.95 -3.67
N PHE A 226 13.80 -16.97 -5.00
CA PHE A 226 12.63 -16.50 -5.76
C PHE A 226 11.45 -17.47 -5.78
N THR A 227 11.62 -18.70 -5.28
CA THR A 227 10.52 -19.67 -5.11
C THR A 227 9.90 -19.62 -3.72
N HIS A 228 10.60 -19.05 -2.74
CA HIS A 228 10.00 -18.76 -1.45
C HIS A 228 8.99 -17.62 -1.61
N PRO A 229 7.86 -17.67 -0.88
CA PRO A 229 6.92 -16.57 -0.89
C PRO A 229 7.69 -15.29 -0.52
N PRO A 230 7.51 -14.19 -1.26
CA PRO A 230 8.10 -12.92 -0.88
C PRO A 230 7.73 -12.62 0.58
N LEU A 231 8.52 -11.82 1.30
CA LEU A 231 8.11 -11.27 2.61
C LEU A 231 6.84 -10.39 2.54
N GLN A 232 6.17 -10.36 1.39
CA GLN A 232 4.83 -9.82 1.26
C GLN A 232 3.86 -10.69 2.06
N PRO A 233 2.85 -10.08 2.67
CA PRO A 233 1.80 -10.84 3.34
C PRO A 233 1.19 -11.82 2.33
N PRO A 234 0.89 -13.06 2.73
CA PRO A 234 0.25 -14.02 1.84
C PRO A 234 -1.05 -13.42 1.28
N ASP A 235 -1.27 -13.56 -0.02
CA ASP A 235 -2.40 -12.94 -0.74
C ASP A 235 -3.77 -13.41 -0.23
N SER A 236 -3.81 -14.49 0.57
CA SER A 236 -5.04 -15.05 1.11
C SER A 236 -4.90 -15.42 2.58
N LYS A 237 -5.96 -15.13 3.35
CA LYS A 237 -6.12 -15.57 4.74
C LYS A 237 -6.16 -17.10 4.89
N LEU A 238 -6.25 -17.84 3.79
CA LEU A 238 -6.16 -19.31 3.74
C LEU A 238 -4.86 -19.86 4.32
N SER A 239 -3.77 -19.08 4.29
CA SER A 239 -2.51 -19.44 4.96
C SER A 239 -2.69 -19.66 6.47
N LEU A 240 -3.62 -18.93 7.09
CA LEU A 240 -3.94 -19.05 8.52
C LEU A 240 -4.60 -20.38 8.87
N LEU A 241 -5.23 -21.07 7.89
CA LEU A 241 -5.89 -22.36 8.14
C LEU A 241 -4.93 -23.41 8.71
N SER A 242 -3.63 -23.33 8.37
CA SER A 242 -2.59 -24.24 8.88
C SER A 242 -2.31 -24.06 10.37
N SER A 243 -2.60 -22.87 10.91
CA SER A 243 -2.40 -22.51 12.32
C SER A 243 -3.63 -22.76 13.20
N LEU A 244 -4.78 -23.07 12.58
CA LEU A 244 -6.03 -23.28 13.29
C LEU A 244 -6.07 -24.63 14.01
N SER A 245 -6.72 -24.65 15.16
CA SER A 245 -7.05 -25.89 15.87
C SER A 245 -8.07 -26.72 15.09
N THR A 246 -8.11 -28.03 15.39
CA THR A 246 -9.07 -28.95 14.77
C THR A 246 -10.53 -28.57 15.04
N LEU A 247 -10.83 -27.95 16.19
CA LEU A 247 -12.18 -27.45 16.51
C LEU A 247 -12.53 -26.22 15.69
N GLN A 248 -11.61 -25.26 15.56
CA GLN A 248 -11.80 -24.07 14.73
C GLN A 248 -12.02 -24.46 13.26
N LEU A 249 -11.20 -25.37 12.72
CA LEU A 249 -11.37 -25.90 11.36
C LEU A 249 -12.72 -26.61 11.20
N ALA A 250 -13.12 -27.43 12.18
CA ALA A 250 -14.41 -28.11 12.15
C ALA A 250 -15.60 -27.13 12.13
N LEU A 251 -15.58 -26.10 12.97
CA LEU A 251 -16.62 -25.06 13.02
C LEU A 251 -16.64 -24.24 11.71
N LEU A 252 -15.48 -23.91 11.16
CA LEU A 252 -15.36 -23.20 9.89
C LEU A 252 -15.94 -24.02 8.71
N ILE A 253 -15.61 -25.32 8.64
CA ILE A 253 -16.16 -26.24 7.63
C ILE A 253 -17.69 -26.35 7.77
N CYS A 254 -18.20 -26.47 9.01
CA CYS A 254 -19.64 -26.53 9.25
C CYS A 254 -20.33 -25.23 8.80
N ALA A 255 -19.76 -24.09 9.14
CA ALA A 255 -20.30 -22.80 8.73
C ALA A 255 -20.26 -22.64 7.20
N ALA A 256 -19.12 -22.89 6.55
CA ALA A 256 -19.01 -22.83 5.08
C ALA A 256 -19.98 -23.78 4.36
N ARG A 257 -20.20 -24.98 4.91
CA ARG A 257 -21.16 -25.94 4.37
C ARG A 257 -22.61 -25.48 4.52
N LEU A 258 -22.97 -24.89 5.67
CA LEU A 258 -24.30 -24.30 5.88
C LEU A 258 -24.55 -23.12 4.93
N THR A 259 -23.52 -22.30 4.64
CA THR A 259 -23.62 -21.19 3.66
C THR A 259 -24.06 -21.74 2.30
N ASN A 260 -23.46 -22.86 1.88
CA ASN A 260 -23.74 -23.49 0.60
C ASN A 260 -25.12 -24.19 0.57
N ILE A 261 -25.46 -24.95 1.60
CA ILE A 261 -26.74 -25.68 1.69
C ILE A 261 -27.93 -24.72 1.71
N TYR A 262 -27.87 -23.66 2.52
CA TYR A 262 -28.96 -22.71 2.67
C TYR A 262 -28.90 -21.57 1.65
N ASN A 263 -27.82 -21.46 0.87
CA ASN A 263 -27.56 -20.36 -0.05
C ASN A 263 -27.73 -18.98 0.63
N THR A 264 -27.22 -18.86 1.86
CA THR A 264 -27.28 -17.64 2.68
C THR A 264 -25.88 -17.17 3.06
N GLU A 265 -25.60 -15.87 2.90
CA GLU A 265 -24.28 -15.29 3.25
C GLU A 265 -24.05 -15.13 4.76
N VAL A 266 -25.12 -15.26 5.56
CA VAL A 266 -25.11 -14.95 7.00
C VAL A 266 -25.48 -16.18 7.84
N ILE A 267 -24.64 -16.49 8.83
CA ILE A 267 -24.75 -17.67 9.69
C ILE A 267 -24.61 -17.26 11.15
N SER A 268 -25.42 -17.87 12.02
CA SER A 268 -25.27 -17.71 13.46
C SER A 268 -24.44 -18.85 14.06
N PHE A 269 -23.69 -18.56 15.13
CA PHE A 269 -22.94 -19.56 15.88
C PHE A 269 -23.82 -20.76 16.32
N ALA A 270 -25.08 -20.50 16.68
CA ALA A 270 -26.00 -21.55 17.11
C ALA A 270 -26.22 -22.60 16.01
N LEU A 271 -26.41 -22.17 14.77
CA LEU A 271 -26.60 -23.06 13.62
C LEU A 271 -25.31 -23.83 13.30
N ALA A 272 -24.17 -23.14 13.29
CA ALA A 272 -22.87 -23.76 13.05
C ALA A 272 -22.54 -24.84 14.10
N TYR A 273 -22.86 -24.59 15.38
CA TYR A 273 -22.62 -25.53 16.46
C TYR A 273 -23.57 -26.74 16.44
N GLU A 274 -24.82 -26.56 16.01
CA GLU A 274 -25.76 -27.68 15.81
C GLU A 274 -25.29 -28.60 14.68
N GLU A 275 -24.88 -28.04 13.54
CA GLU A 275 -24.31 -28.83 12.43
C GLU A 275 -23.03 -29.54 12.85
N TYR A 276 -22.15 -28.86 13.59
CA TYR A 276 -20.95 -29.47 14.17
C TYR A 276 -21.25 -30.69 15.04
N LYS A 277 -22.29 -30.64 15.88
CA LYS A 277 -22.70 -31.80 16.70
C LYS A 277 -23.18 -32.96 15.85
N VAL A 278 -24.03 -32.69 14.87
CA VAL A 278 -24.58 -33.71 13.97
C VAL A 278 -23.44 -34.40 13.24
N LEU A 279 -22.54 -33.61 12.68
CA LEU A 279 -21.38 -34.09 11.96
C LEU A 279 -20.44 -34.86 12.87
N ALA A 280 -20.00 -34.30 13.99
CA ALA A 280 -19.12 -35.00 14.93
C ALA A 280 -19.70 -36.36 15.41
N SER A 281 -21.01 -36.44 15.60
CA SER A 281 -21.70 -37.71 15.92
C SER A 281 -21.65 -38.72 14.76
N LYS A 282 -21.83 -38.27 13.52
CA LYS A 282 -21.72 -39.08 12.30
C LYS A 282 -20.28 -39.60 12.09
N ALA A 283 -19.27 -38.75 12.32
CA ALA A 283 -17.87 -39.19 12.30
C ALA A 283 -17.58 -40.24 13.36
N LYS A 284 -18.11 -40.09 14.58
CA LYS A 284 -17.92 -41.05 15.67
C LYS A 284 -18.49 -42.43 15.34
N LEU A 285 -19.71 -42.47 14.81
CA LEU A 285 -20.37 -43.72 14.42
C LEU A 285 -19.60 -44.45 13.31
N GLN A 286 -19.06 -43.70 12.34
CA GLN A 286 -18.31 -44.27 11.22
C GLN A 286 -16.90 -44.71 11.61
N ALA A 287 -16.21 -43.99 12.51
CA ALA A 287 -14.94 -44.44 13.07
C ALA A 287 -15.09 -45.75 13.87
N SER A 288 -16.21 -45.90 14.58
CA SER A 288 -16.55 -47.13 15.31
C SER A 288 -16.85 -48.30 14.36
N ALA A 289 -17.48 -48.03 13.21
CA ALA A 289 -17.77 -49.03 12.19
C ALA A 289 -16.53 -49.48 11.38
N ALA A 290 -15.51 -48.62 11.26
CA ALA A 290 -14.27 -48.90 10.53
C ALA A 290 -13.22 -49.67 11.35
N GLY A 291 -13.54 -50.11 12.57
CA GLY A 291 -12.64 -50.91 13.41
C GLY A 291 -11.44 -50.17 13.97
N ALA A 292 -11.38 -48.84 13.86
CA ALA A 292 -10.32 -48.03 14.44
C ALA A 292 -10.49 -47.96 15.98
N MET A 293 -9.47 -48.38 16.73
CA MET A 293 -9.41 -48.11 18.18
C MET A 293 -9.50 -46.60 18.41
N GLN A 294 -10.16 -46.19 19.50
CA GLN A 294 -10.45 -44.80 19.87
C GLN A 294 -9.28 -43.83 19.63
N GLY A 295 -9.20 -43.30 18.40
CA GLY A 295 -8.28 -42.23 18.03
C GLY A 295 -8.83 -40.90 18.52
N ALA A 296 -7.94 -40.04 18.99
CA ALA A 296 -8.21 -38.73 19.60
C ALA A 296 -8.99 -37.71 18.73
N GLY A 297 -9.40 -38.06 17.51
CA GLY A 297 -10.06 -37.17 16.54
C GLY A 297 -11.59 -37.04 16.65
N SER A 298 -12.25 -37.69 17.62
CA SER A 298 -13.73 -37.71 17.72
C SER A 298 -14.27 -37.30 19.09
N ARG A 299 -13.66 -36.26 19.69
CA ARG A 299 -14.20 -35.63 20.91
C ARG A 299 -15.18 -34.52 20.53
N VAL A 300 -16.42 -34.63 21.00
CA VAL A 300 -17.42 -33.56 20.85
C VAL A 300 -17.20 -32.53 21.95
N TRP A 301 -16.66 -31.38 21.57
CA TRP A 301 -16.47 -30.23 22.45
C TRP A 301 -17.79 -29.60 22.91
N GLY A 302 -17.81 -29.07 24.14
CA GLY A 302 -18.96 -28.40 24.73
C GLY A 302 -19.21 -27.00 24.15
N LYS A 303 -20.39 -26.43 24.44
CA LYS A 303 -20.86 -25.17 23.83
C LYS A 303 -19.97 -23.97 24.18
N GLU A 304 -19.46 -23.91 25.40
CA GLU A 304 -18.59 -22.83 25.87
C GLU A 304 -17.23 -22.85 25.17
N VAL A 305 -16.63 -24.04 25.04
CA VAL A 305 -15.34 -24.21 24.33
C VAL A 305 -15.51 -23.93 22.83
N ALA A 306 -16.60 -24.39 22.22
CA ALA A 306 -16.92 -24.09 20.83
C ALA A 306 -17.19 -22.60 20.61
N LYS A 307 -17.77 -21.90 21.59
CA LYS A 307 -17.97 -20.45 21.53
C LYS A 307 -16.63 -19.71 21.59
N GLY A 308 -15.73 -20.10 22.51
CA GLY A 308 -14.38 -19.52 22.56
C GLY A 308 -13.61 -19.70 21.24
N ALA A 309 -13.65 -20.90 20.67
CA ALA A 309 -13.06 -21.17 19.36
C ALA A 309 -13.71 -20.37 18.21
N TRP A 310 -15.01 -20.10 18.31
CA TRP A 310 -15.72 -19.26 17.34
C TRP A 310 -15.33 -17.78 17.45
N ASP A 311 -15.19 -17.27 18.68
CA ASP A 311 -14.78 -15.89 18.92
C ASP A 311 -13.33 -15.65 18.42
N GLU A 312 -12.44 -16.63 18.58
CA GLU A 312 -11.08 -16.63 18.00
C GLU A 312 -11.10 -16.64 16.46
N LEU A 313 -12.04 -17.36 15.83
CA LEU A 313 -12.22 -17.31 14.37
C LEU A 313 -12.68 -15.93 13.90
N VAL A 314 -13.52 -15.26 14.69
CA VAL A 314 -13.93 -13.88 14.42
C VAL A 314 -12.75 -12.92 14.54
N GLU A 315 -11.92 -13.08 15.58
CA GLU A 315 -10.69 -12.28 15.76
C GLU A 315 -9.68 -12.49 14.62
N SER A 316 -9.54 -13.73 14.14
CA SER A 316 -8.67 -14.06 12.99
C SER A 316 -9.17 -13.47 11.65
N GLY A 317 -10.40 -12.96 11.61
CA GLY A 317 -11.01 -12.35 10.44
C GLY A 317 -11.37 -13.33 9.32
N LEU A 318 -11.40 -14.65 9.60
CA LEU A 318 -11.96 -15.68 8.71
C LEU A 318 -13.50 -15.70 8.76
N VAL A 319 -14.05 -15.22 9.88
CA VAL A 319 -15.48 -15.03 10.10
C VAL A 319 -15.71 -13.55 10.44
N MET A 320 -16.51 -12.83 9.66
CA MET A 320 -16.81 -11.42 9.88
C MET A 320 -18.14 -11.27 10.62
N GLN A 321 -18.16 -10.57 11.75
CA GLN A 321 -19.40 -10.34 12.48
C GLN A 321 -20.23 -9.23 11.79
N GLU A 322 -21.33 -9.61 11.14
CA GLU A 322 -22.25 -8.68 10.48
C GLU A 322 -23.41 -8.35 11.42
N GLY A 323 -23.12 -7.53 12.43
CA GLY A 323 -24.12 -6.94 13.33
C GLY A 323 -25.03 -7.95 14.06
N ARG A 324 -26.22 -7.48 14.44
CA ARG A 324 -27.24 -8.27 15.16
C ARG A 324 -28.52 -8.32 14.33
N SER A 325 -28.93 -9.51 13.90
CA SER A 325 -30.24 -9.74 13.27
C SER A 325 -31.13 -10.49 14.25
N GLY A 326 -32.27 -9.90 14.63
CA GLY A 326 -33.22 -10.53 15.56
C GLY A 326 -32.65 -10.84 16.96
N GLY A 327 -31.70 -10.03 17.46
CA GLY A 327 -31.06 -10.22 18.77
C GLY A 327 -30.02 -11.36 18.82
N LYS A 328 -29.78 -12.04 17.70
CA LYS A 328 -28.71 -13.02 17.55
C LYS A 328 -27.54 -12.40 16.79
N GLU A 329 -26.33 -12.71 17.25
CA GLU A 329 -25.11 -12.37 16.53
C GLU A 329 -25.03 -13.21 15.27
N VAL A 330 -24.84 -12.53 14.14
CA VAL A 330 -24.74 -13.16 12.83
C VAL A 330 -23.35 -12.87 12.27
N ALA A 331 -22.82 -13.84 11.54
CA ALA A 331 -21.49 -13.76 11.00
C ALA A 331 -21.45 -14.29 9.57
N ARG A 332 -20.58 -13.70 8.76
CA ARG A 332 -20.31 -14.09 7.38
C ARG A 332 -19.00 -14.87 7.33
N VAL A 333 -19.02 -16.01 6.67
CA VAL A 333 -17.80 -16.80 6.44
C VAL A 333 -17.17 -16.33 5.14
N ASP A 334 -15.92 -15.86 5.19
CA ASP A 334 -15.20 -15.27 4.06
C ASP A 334 -14.32 -16.31 3.32
N VAL A 335 -14.65 -17.60 3.48
CA VAL A 335 -13.87 -18.73 2.96
C VAL A 335 -14.79 -19.75 2.30
N GLY A 336 -14.49 -20.10 1.05
CA GLY A 336 -15.22 -21.13 0.31
C GLY A 336 -14.88 -22.56 0.78
N LEU A 337 -15.87 -23.46 0.75
CA LEU A 337 -15.66 -24.87 1.11
C LEU A 337 -14.63 -25.56 0.18
N GLU A 338 -14.64 -25.19 -1.10
CA GLU A 338 -13.70 -25.67 -2.12
C GLU A 338 -12.27 -25.19 -1.85
N GLU A 339 -12.12 -23.93 -1.40
CA GLU A 339 -10.83 -23.33 -1.06
C GLU A 339 -10.19 -24.03 0.15
N ILE A 340 -11.00 -24.36 1.17
CA ILE A 340 -10.55 -25.15 2.32
C ILE A 340 -10.10 -26.54 1.85
N GLY A 341 -10.89 -27.19 0.98
CA GLY A 341 -10.57 -28.52 0.46
C GLY A 341 -9.31 -28.58 -0.42
N MET A 342 -8.96 -27.46 -1.07
CA MET A 342 -7.77 -27.32 -1.93
C MET A 342 -6.54 -26.79 -1.20
N SER A 343 -6.69 -26.32 0.05
CA SER A 343 -5.62 -25.68 0.84
C SER A 343 -4.44 -26.60 1.22
N GLY A 344 -4.53 -27.92 0.96
CA GLY A 344 -3.43 -28.86 1.18
C GLY A 344 -3.11 -29.15 2.65
N ILE A 345 -3.94 -28.68 3.59
CA ILE A 345 -3.78 -28.89 5.03
C ILE A 345 -4.26 -30.30 5.41
N GLU A 346 -3.65 -30.88 6.44
CA GLU A 346 -4.13 -32.13 7.06
C GLU A 346 -5.48 -31.91 7.75
N LEU A 347 -6.55 -31.91 6.97
CA LEU A 347 -7.94 -31.78 7.45
C LEU A 347 -8.44 -33.04 8.17
N GLY A 348 -7.61 -34.10 8.25
CA GLY A 348 -7.92 -35.36 8.91
C GLY A 348 -9.27 -35.92 8.49
N THR A 349 -10.09 -36.32 9.47
CA THR A 349 -11.45 -36.85 9.26
C THR A 349 -12.47 -35.84 8.73
N TRP A 350 -12.15 -34.54 8.78
CA TRP A 350 -13.06 -33.46 8.39
C TRP A 350 -12.95 -33.09 6.91
N GLY A 351 -11.83 -33.40 6.25
CA GLY A 351 -11.60 -33.07 4.83
C GLY A 351 -12.59 -33.70 3.86
N ARG A 352 -13.22 -34.82 4.23
CA ARG A 352 -14.27 -35.44 3.40
C ARG A 352 -15.56 -34.61 3.33
N TRP A 353 -15.87 -33.87 4.39
CA TRP A 353 -17.06 -33.02 4.44
C TRP A 353 -16.87 -31.68 3.72
N CYS A 354 -15.65 -31.41 3.25
CA CYS A 354 -15.41 -30.36 2.26
C CYS A 354 -15.81 -30.79 0.83
N ARG A 355 -15.95 -32.10 0.56
CA ARG A 355 -16.30 -32.64 -0.77
C ARG A 355 -17.74 -33.17 -0.85
N GLU A 356 -18.32 -33.53 0.29
CA GLU A 356 -19.72 -33.95 0.41
C GLU A 356 -20.61 -32.73 0.70
N ILE A 357 -21.19 -32.13 -0.34
CA ILE A 357 -22.26 -31.13 -0.21
C ILE A 357 -23.60 -31.84 -0.17
#